data_AF-A0A957LGL2-F1
#
_entry.id   AF-A0A957LGL2-F1
#
_cell.length_a   1.000
_cell.length_b   1.000
_cell.length_c   1.000
_cell.angle_alpha   90.00
_cell.angle_beta   90.00
_cell.angle_gamma   90.00
#
_symmetry.space_group_name_H-M   'P 1'
#
loop_
_entity.id
_entity.type
_entity.pdbx_description
1 polymer ?
#
loop_
_entity_poly.entity_id
_entity_poly.type
_entity_poly.pdbx_seq_one_letter_code
_entity_poly.pdbx_strand_id
1 'polypeptide(L)'
;MNRRQFMQQGFFSLLGSRHLFAKLEGQALSLLPPPISFIWLGALSGTSVRGKVRMDTTTTTAVRLVVSTTAALDAPIYSAVDNAQTSNNFVADLTVDTLQPDTTYYTAVEVDGVVDSSQMITFHTPAVGPYTFQFACSACAHQQTQFDIFTTIRNHNLLFYRHLGDLHYRNITANDVDVYRTAYDEIFDSSTTSQGDLYRHVPIVYTWDDHDYGENNSDRTSPSKQAACQTYREYVPHYPLADAAPNAPIYHAFTIGRVRFIICDSRAERSPYTWATDPNATMLGDTQKAWFKQELTDARDNGQFVIFTSGSPWLGEPEGGNPNNDTWYGYSVEREELADFIEGLGMNGRVLALC
;
A
#
# COMPACT_ATOMS: atom_id res chain seq x y z
N MET A 1 66.41 -45.87 -52.10
CA MET A 1 65.78 -44.70 -51.44
C MET A 1 64.30 -44.71 -51.76
N ASN A 2 63.45 -45.27 -50.89
CA ASN A 2 62.00 -45.05 -50.92
C ASN A 2 61.28 -45.68 -49.71
N ARG A 3 60.13 -45.08 -49.35
CA ARG A 3 59.04 -45.56 -48.45
C ARG A 3 59.37 -45.56 -46.95
N ARG A 4 58.47 -45.34 -46.00
CA ARG A 4 57.13 -44.73 -45.83
C ARG A 4 56.80 -45.01 -44.34
N GLN A 5 56.03 -44.12 -43.72
CA GLN A 5 55.09 -44.38 -42.61
C GLN A 5 55.60 -44.59 -41.17
N PHE A 6 55.33 -43.55 -40.40
CA PHE A 6 54.94 -43.51 -38.99
C PHE A 6 53.96 -44.61 -38.54
N MET A 7 54.26 -45.29 -37.43
CA MET A 7 53.37 -45.36 -36.25
C MET A 7 54.06 -46.02 -35.02
N GLN A 8 53.66 -45.54 -33.83
CA GLN A 8 53.69 -46.19 -32.51
C GLN A 8 55.01 -46.28 -31.71
N GLN A 9 55.06 -45.47 -30.63
CA GLN A 9 55.63 -45.70 -29.28
C GLN A 9 55.44 -44.37 -28.52
N GLY A 10 55.00 -44.24 -27.28
CA GLY A 10 54.59 -45.15 -26.22
C GLY A 10 53.99 -44.33 -25.06
N PHE A 11 53.23 -45.01 -24.21
CA PHE A 11 52.69 -44.51 -22.93
C PHE A 11 53.80 -44.04 -21.97
N PHE A 12 53.65 -42.88 -21.32
CA PHE A 12 53.41 -42.76 -19.86
C PHE A 12 53.37 -41.30 -19.38
N SER A 13 52.40 -41.04 -18.49
CA SER A 13 52.43 -40.11 -17.36
C SER A 13 52.58 -38.61 -17.62
N LEU A 14 51.45 -37.88 -17.49
CA LEU A 14 51.38 -36.75 -16.57
C LEU A 14 49.93 -36.61 -16.05
N LEU A 15 49.58 -37.42 -15.03
CA LEU A 15 48.44 -37.13 -14.16
C LEU A 15 48.81 -35.89 -13.34
N GLY A 16 48.25 -34.73 -13.70
CA GLY A 16 48.51 -33.52 -12.93
C GLY A 16 47.86 -32.27 -13.46
N SER A 17 46.59 -32.30 -13.90
CA SER A 17 45.86 -31.07 -14.24
C SER A 17 44.32 -31.16 -14.22
N ARG A 18 43.71 -32.27 -13.75
CA ARG A 18 42.24 -32.37 -13.64
C ARG A 18 41.66 -31.91 -12.30
N HIS A 19 42.49 -31.58 -11.31
CA HIS A 19 42.04 -31.11 -9.99
C HIS A 19 42.10 -29.59 -9.80
N LEU A 20 42.64 -28.84 -10.78
CA LEU A 20 42.70 -27.38 -10.70
C LEU A 20 41.57 -26.68 -11.48
N PHE A 21 40.95 -27.36 -12.46
CA PHE A 21 39.76 -26.83 -13.15
C PHE A 21 38.45 -27.11 -12.41
N ALA A 22 38.37 -28.17 -11.59
CA ALA A 22 37.18 -28.49 -10.81
C ALA A 22 37.06 -27.71 -9.47
N LYS A 23 38.08 -26.90 -9.11
CA LYS A 23 38.10 -26.11 -7.87
C LYS A 23 37.77 -24.63 -8.08
N LEU A 24 37.61 -24.18 -9.32
CA LEU A 24 37.21 -22.81 -9.67
C LEU A 24 35.77 -22.72 -10.20
N GLU A 25 35.12 -23.84 -10.52
CA GLU A 25 33.68 -23.89 -10.84
C GLU A 25 32.78 -23.94 -9.59
N GLY A 26 33.36 -24.09 -8.40
CA GLY A 26 32.64 -24.20 -7.13
C GLY A 26 32.55 -22.91 -6.30
N GLN A 27 33.08 -21.79 -6.81
CA GLN A 27 33.08 -20.50 -6.09
C GLN A 27 32.84 -19.33 -7.05
N ALA A 28 31.67 -19.33 -7.69
CA ALA A 28 30.94 -18.15 -8.14
C ALA A 28 29.67 -18.61 -8.87
N LEU A 29 28.80 -19.39 -8.21
CA LEU A 29 27.40 -19.04 -8.40
C LEU A 29 27.28 -17.70 -7.70
N SER A 30 27.29 -16.60 -8.46
CA SER A 30 26.54 -15.44 -7.99
C SER A 30 25.12 -15.96 -7.85
N LEU A 31 24.75 -16.36 -6.62
CA LEU A 31 23.35 -16.55 -6.30
C LEU A 31 22.74 -15.18 -6.59
N LEU A 32 22.02 -15.09 -7.71
CA LEU A 32 21.22 -13.92 -7.97
C LEU A 32 20.39 -13.67 -6.70
N PRO A 33 20.24 -12.42 -6.26
CA PRO A 33 19.40 -12.12 -5.12
C PRO A 33 18.00 -12.73 -5.31
N PRO A 34 17.30 -13.06 -4.21
CA PRO A 34 15.94 -13.58 -4.32
C PRO A 34 15.05 -12.58 -5.08
N PRO A 35 14.09 -13.07 -5.89
CA PRO A 35 13.26 -12.19 -6.69
C PRO A 35 12.30 -11.37 -5.83
N ILE A 36 11.96 -10.18 -6.33
CA ILE A 36 10.91 -9.35 -5.75
C ILE A 36 9.56 -9.93 -6.21
N SER A 37 8.69 -10.26 -5.27
CA SER A 37 7.30 -10.64 -5.58
C SER A 37 6.54 -9.40 -6.07
N PHE A 38 6.53 -8.35 -5.26
CA PHE A 38 5.94 -7.07 -5.65
C PHE A 38 6.56 -5.89 -4.89
N ILE A 39 6.44 -4.72 -5.50
CA ILE A 39 6.63 -3.42 -4.85
C ILE A 39 5.41 -2.54 -5.12
N TRP A 40 5.05 -1.73 -4.14
CA TRP A 40 4.09 -0.64 -4.30
C TRP A 40 4.45 0.52 -3.38
N LEU A 41 4.09 1.73 -3.83
CA LEU A 41 4.45 3.00 -3.19
C LEU A 41 3.24 3.66 -2.57
N GLY A 42 3.45 4.51 -1.58
CA GLY A 42 2.41 5.30 -0.93
C GLY A 42 3.02 6.34 0.00
N ALA A 43 2.19 6.93 0.86
CA ALA A 43 2.59 7.98 1.81
C ALA A 43 3.41 9.11 1.18
N LEU A 44 3.05 9.49 -0.05
CA LEU A 44 3.80 10.44 -0.86
C LEU A 44 3.71 11.86 -0.28
N SER A 45 4.85 12.49 -0.07
CA SER A 45 4.93 13.90 0.31
C SER A 45 5.90 14.65 -0.62
N GLY A 46 5.97 15.98 -0.50
CA GLY A 46 6.92 16.77 -1.27
C GLY A 46 8.38 16.36 -1.07
N THR A 47 8.69 15.67 0.03
CA THR A 47 10.08 15.24 0.34
C THR A 47 10.22 13.76 0.61
N SER A 48 9.14 12.96 0.53
CA SER A 48 9.21 11.56 0.90
C SER A 48 8.32 10.65 0.07
N VAL A 49 8.71 9.37 0.00
CA VAL A 49 7.88 8.27 -0.46
C VAL A 49 8.13 7.05 0.42
N ARG A 50 7.09 6.27 0.69
CA ARG A 50 7.19 4.98 1.38
C ARG A 50 6.94 3.85 0.39
N GLY A 51 7.74 2.80 0.47
CA GLY A 51 7.62 1.60 -0.34
C GLY A 51 7.48 0.37 0.54
N LYS A 52 6.63 -0.55 0.11
CA LYS A 52 6.51 -1.89 0.69
C LYS A 52 6.95 -2.90 -0.35
N VAL A 53 7.92 -3.74 0.01
CA VAL A 53 8.56 -4.68 -0.94
C VAL A 53 8.48 -6.09 -0.39
N ARG A 54 7.70 -6.96 -1.05
CA ARG A 54 7.60 -8.37 -0.72
C ARG A 54 8.65 -9.16 -1.49
N MET A 55 9.47 -9.92 -0.78
CA MET A 55 10.55 -10.75 -1.37
C MET A 55 10.12 -12.21 -1.48
N ASP A 56 10.25 -12.83 -2.65
CA ASP A 56 10.02 -14.27 -2.80
C ASP A 56 11.23 -15.06 -2.27
N THR A 57 11.23 -15.26 -0.96
CA THR A 57 12.34 -15.85 -0.22
C THR A 57 11.85 -16.56 1.04
N THR A 58 12.72 -17.41 1.59
CA THR A 58 12.54 -18.05 2.90
C THR A 58 13.62 -17.65 3.90
N THR A 59 14.57 -16.80 3.49
CA THR A 59 15.68 -16.33 4.32
C THR A 59 15.61 -14.82 4.47
N THR A 60 16.10 -14.32 5.61
CA THR A 60 16.24 -12.89 5.84
C THR A 60 17.05 -12.26 4.70
N THR A 61 16.51 -11.20 4.10
CA THR A 61 17.05 -10.53 2.92
C THR A 61 17.11 -9.03 3.20
N ALA A 62 18.26 -8.40 2.95
CA ALA A 62 18.43 -6.96 3.14
C ALA A 62 17.90 -6.21 1.91
N VAL A 63 17.03 -5.22 2.15
CA VAL A 63 16.34 -4.47 1.10
C VAL A 63 16.52 -2.97 1.28
N ARG A 64 16.73 -2.25 0.18
CA ARG A 64 16.67 -0.77 0.13
C ARG A 64 15.81 -0.30 -1.04
N LEU A 65 15.13 0.82 -0.84
CA LEU A 65 14.51 1.56 -1.93
C LEU A 65 15.59 2.42 -2.59
N VAL A 66 15.66 2.37 -3.92
CA VAL A 66 16.60 3.15 -4.73
C VAL A 66 15.81 4.17 -5.53
N VAL A 67 16.10 5.45 -5.37
CA VAL A 67 15.32 6.54 -5.98
C VAL A 67 16.26 7.49 -6.73
N SER A 68 15.98 7.81 -7.98
CA SER A 68 16.78 8.74 -8.80
C SER A 68 15.90 9.62 -9.66
N THR A 69 16.37 10.81 -10.02
CA THR A 69 15.70 11.68 -11.01
C THR A 69 15.91 11.21 -12.46
N THR A 70 16.62 10.11 -12.66
CA THR A 70 16.92 9.54 -13.99
C THR A 70 16.52 8.06 -14.04
N ALA A 71 16.05 7.61 -15.21
CA ALA A 71 15.70 6.21 -15.42
C ALA A 71 16.92 5.26 -15.37
N ALA A 72 18.13 5.78 -15.59
CA ALA A 72 19.38 5.04 -15.45
C ALA A 72 19.80 4.84 -13.99
N LEU A 73 19.08 5.44 -13.03
CA LEU A 73 19.38 5.44 -11.61
C LEU A 73 20.72 6.11 -11.28
N ASP A 74 21.09 7.16 -12.02
CA ASP A 74 22.29 7.96 -11.73
C ASP A 74 22.15 8.68 -10.37
N ALA A 75 23.25 8.74 -9.63
CA ALA A 75 23.34 9.38 -8.31
C ALA A 75 22.12 9.11 -7.39
N PRO A 76 21.79 7.82 -7.13
CA PRO A 76 20.55 7.47 -6.46
C PRO A 76 20.58 7.83 -4.97
N ILE A 77 19.41 8.13 -4.44
CA ILE A 77 19.11 8.24 -3.02
C ILE A 77 18.62 6.87 -2.55
N TYR A 78 19.19 6.37 -1.47
CA TYR A 78 18.79 5.11 -0.86
C TYR A 78 17.95 5.35 0.39
N SER A 79 16.96 4.51 0.64
CA SER A 79 16.39 4.38 1.98
C SER A 79 17.43 3.81 2.95
N ALA A 80 17.11 3.85 4.24
CA ALA A 80 17.73 2.94 5.19
C ALA A 80 17.47 1.48 4.77
N VAL A 81 18.36 0.57 5.18
CA VAL A 81 18.16 -0.87 5.01
C VAL A 81 17.04 -1.32 5.93
N ASP A 82 16.09 -2.08 5.40
CA ASP A 82 15.19 -2.93 6.18
C ASP A 82 15.40 -4.40 5.79
N ASN A 83 14.95 -5.31 6.66
CA ASN A 83 15.09 -6.75 6.45
C ASN A 83 13.72 -7.39 6.17
N ALA A 84 13.56 -7.93 4.96
CA ALA A 84 12.49 -8.85 4.65
C ALA A 84 12.79 -10.19 5.35
N GLN A 85 11.96 -10.60 6.31
CA GLN A 85 12.21 -11.76 7.18
C GLN A 85 10.90 -12.45 7.62
N THR A 86 10.99 -13.59 8.30
CA THR A 86 9.79 -14.36 8.68
C THR A 86 8.77 -13.57 9.50
N SER A 87 9.20 -12.68 10.40
CA SER A 87 8.29 -11.94 11.28
C SER A 87 7.39 -10.92 10.57
N ASN A 88 7.81 -10.41 9.40
CA ASN A 88 7.05 -9.46 8.58
C ASN A 88 6.57 -10.06 7.25
N ASN A 89 6.48 -11.39 7.19
CA ASN A 89 6.19 -12.13 5.97
C ASN A 89 7.06 -11.73 4.78
N PHE A 90 8.34 -11.42 5.04
CA PHE A 90 9.30 -10.97 4.04
C PHE A 90 8.85 -9.71 3.28
N VAL A 91 8.09 -8.83 3.93
CA VAL A 91 7.77 -7.48 3.47
C VAL A 91 8.70 -6.48 4.13
N ALA A 92 9.57 -5.86 3.35
CA ALA A 92 10.40 -4.75 3.80
C ALA A 92 9.61 -3.43 3.74
N ASP A 93 9.85 -2.57 4.73
CA ASP A 93 9.23 -1.25 4.91
C ASP A 93 10.26 -0.14 4.79
N LEU A 94 10.18 0.60 3.69
CA LEU A 94 11.27 1.44 3.23
C LEU A 94 10.75 2.87 3.04
N THR A 95 11.49 3.85 3.55
CA THR A 95 11.18 5.27 3.35
C THR A 95 12.41 6.01 2.84
N VAL A 96 12.21 6.84 1.82
CA VAL A 96 13.15 7.89 1.42
C VAL A 96 12.50 9.22 1.76
N ASP A 97 13.18 10.08 2.52
CA ASP A 97 12.61 11.31 3.12
C ASP A 97 13.42 12.59 2.81
N THR A 98 14.34 12.49 1.85
CA THR A 98 15.23 13.58 1.41
C THR A 98 14.99 14.01 -0.04
N LEU A 99 13.80 13.72 -0.58
CA LEU A 99 13.42 14.07 -1.94
C LEU A 99 13.20 15.58 -2.09
N GLN A 100 13.29 16.04 -3.33
CA GLN A 100 12.93 17.41 -3.69
C GLN A 100 11.45 17.46 -4.09
N PRO A 101 10.71 18.53 -3.72
CA PRO A 101 9.36 18.76 -4.20
C PRO A 101 9.28 18.93 -5.72
N ASP A 102 8.09 18.73 -6.29
CA ASP A 102 7.80 18.97 -7.72
C ASP A 102 8.78 18.26 -8.67
N THR A 103 9.18 17.04 -8.32
CA THR A 103 10.26 16.32 -9.01
C THR A 103 9.82 14.92 -9.38
N THR A 104 10.06 14.54 -10.64
CA THR A 104 9.85 13.18 -11.12
C THR A 104 11.02 12.29 -10.73
N TYR A 105 10.69 11.12 -10.18
CA TYR A 105 11.62 10.12 -9.72
C TYR A 105 11.30 8.75 -10.33
N TYR A 106 12.36 7.96 -10.49
CA TYR A 106 12.36 6.56 -10.85
C TYR A 106 12.80 5.75 -9.64
N THR A 107 12.09 4.66 -9.37
CA THR A 107 12.31 3.80 -8.21
C THR A 107 12.67 2.39 -8.63
N ALA A 108 13.72 1.85 -8.03
CA ALA A 108 14.09 0.44 -8.08
C ALA A 108 14.29 -0.08 -6.65
N VAL A 109 14.63 -1.37 -6.53
CA VAL A 109 14.91 -2.01 -5.26
C VAL A 109 16.33 -2.53 -5.29
N GLU A 110 17.08 -2.36 -4.21
CA GLU A 110 18.33 -3.08 -3.99
C GLU A 110 18.08 -4.25 -3.06
N VAL A 111 18.52 -5.44 -3.46
CA VAL A 111 18.39 -6.70 -2.73
C VAL A 111 19.78 -7.27 -2.51
N ASP A 112 20.19 -7.41 -1.24
CA ASP A 112 21.52 -7.89 -0.83
C ASP A 112 22.68 -7.19 -1.57
N GLY A 113 22.56 -5.89 -1.78
CA GLY A 113 23.58 -5.05 -2.44
C GLY A 113 23.52 -5.05 -3.98
N VAL A 114 22.55 -5.72 -4.58
CA VAL A 114 22.35 -5.74 -6.04
C VAL A 114 21.05 -5.00 -6.40
N VAL A 115 21.15 -4.00 -7.28
CA VAL A 115 19.98 -3.25 -7.76
C VAL A 115 19.20 -4.06 -8.78
N ASP A 116 17.91 -4.25 -8.51
CA ASP A 116 16.90 -4.84 -9.38
C ASP A 116 15.90 -3.75 -9.82
N SER A 117 15.90 -3.46 -11.11
CA SER A 117 15.00 -2.49 -11.75
C SER A 117 13.87 -3.15 -12.55
N SER A 118 13.62 -4.45 -12.37
CA SER A 118 12.60 -5.20 -13.12
C SER A 118 11.17 -4.74 -12.86
N GLN A 119 10.90 -4.22 -11.66
CA GLN A 119 9.62 -3.64 -11.25
C GLN A 119 9.74 -2.12 -11.01
N MET A 120 10.42 -1.40 -11.91
CA MET A 120 10.64 0.03 -11.75
C MET A 120 9.33 0.83 -11.75
N ILE A 121 9.18 1.74 -10.78
CA ILE A 121 8.02 2.63 -10.65
C ILE A 121 8.47 4.07 -10.92
N THR A 122 7.66 4.83 -11.68
CA THR A 122 7.86 6.29 -11.83
C THR A 122 6.83 7.01 -10.98
N PHE A 123 7.25 8.01 -10.21
CA PHE A 123 6.35 8.85 -9.41
C PHE A 123 6.82 10.31 -9.44
N HIS A 124 5.95 11.23 -9.01
CA HIS A 124 6.25 12.66 -8.96
C HIS A 124 5.93 13.21 -7.58
N THR A 125 6.88 13.85 -6.91
CA THR A 125 6.64 14.44 -5.59
C THR A 125 5.75 15.69 -5.70
N PRO A 126 4.81 15.89 -4.76
CA PRO A 126 4.04 17.12 -4.64
C PRO A 126 4.89 18.38 -4.64
N ALA A 127 4.40 19.45 -5.27
CA ALA A 127 4.98 20.78 -5.11
C ALA A 127 4.64 21.37 -3.73
N VAL A 128 5.45 22.34 -3.29
CA VAL A 128 5.19 23.11 -2.06
C VAL A 128 4.25 24.27 -2.36
N GLY A 129 3.24 24.45 -1.51
CA GLY A 129 2.26 25.53 -1.66
C GLY A 129 1.12 25.22 -2.64
N PRO A 130 0.36 26.23 -3.10
CA PRO A 130 -0.78 26.00 -3.98
C PRO A 130 -0.35 25.54 -5.37
N TYR A 131 -0.80 24.35 -5.80
CA TYR A 131 -0.60 23.85 -7.16
C TYR A 131 -1.75 22.92 -7.59
N THR A 132 -1.80 22.61 -8.89
CA THR A 132 -2.81 21.71 -9.47
C THR A 132 -2.24 20.30 -9.56
N PHE A 133 -3.03 19.31 -9.13
CA PHE A 133 -2.71 17.90 -9.28
C PHE A 133 -3.96 17.10 -9.63
N GLN A 134 -3.75 15.88 -10.11
CA GLN A 134 -4.82 14.92 -10.39
C GLN A 134 -4.60 13.68 -9.53
N PHE A 135 -5.69 13.12 -9.02
CA PHE A 135 -5.71 11.79 -8.41
C PHE A 135 -6.99 11.10 -8.90
N ALA A 136 -6.99 9.77 -8.91
CA ALA A 136 -8.19 8.98 -9.16
C ALA A 136 -8.59 8.24 -7.89
N CYS A 137 -9.87 7.90 -7.77
CA CYS A 137 -10.36 7.11 -6.64
C CYS A 137 -11.36 6.05 -7.11
N SER A 138 -11.38 4.91 -6.42
CA SER A 138 -12.45 3.90 -6.55
C SER A 138 -12.53 3.03 -5.30
N ALA A 139 -13.60 2.24 -5.22
CA ALA A 139 -13.80 1.18 -4.23
C ALA A 139 -14.16 -0.11 -4.96
N CYS A 140 -14.35 -1.19 -4.21
CA CYS A 140 -15.06 -2.40 -4.66
C CYS A 140 -14.41 -3.06 -5.89
N ALA A 141 -13.19 -3.55 -5.71
CA ALA A 141 -12.50 -4.36 -6.70
C ALA A 141 -12.43 -5.82 -6.23
N HIS A 142 -13.32 -6.66 -6.75
CA HIS A 142 -13.29 -8.09 -6.45
C HIS A 142 -11.92 -8.67 -6.82
N GLN A 143 -11.40 -9.60 -6.00
CA GLN A 143 -10.09 -10.20 -6.23
C GLN A 143 -9.93 -10.69 -7.67
N GLN A 144 -8.73 -10.48 -8.22
CA GLN A 144 -8.31 -10.92 -9.54
C GLN A 144 -9.10 -10.35 -10.71
N THR A 145 -9.63 -9.13 -10.55
CA THR A 145 -10.38 -8.49 -11.62
C THR A 145 -9.49 -8.05 -12.78
N GLN A 146 -9.87 -8.45 -14.00
CA GLN A 146 -9.29 -7.98 -15.27
C GLN A 146 -10.27 -7.04 -15.98
N PHE A 147 -10.24 -5.77 -15.62
CA PHE A 147 -11.01 -4.75 -16.33
C PHE A 147 -10.09 -3.69 -16.93
N ASP A 148 -10.48 -3.18 -18.10
CA ASP A 148 -9.76 -2.12 -18.82
C ASP A 148 -9.71 -0.80 -18.03
N ILE A 149 -10.61 -0.63 -17.04
CA ILE A 149 -10.65 0.55 -16.19
C ILE A 149 -9.35 0.73 -15.40
N PHE A 150 -8.72 -0.35 -14.91
CA PHE A 150 -7.47 -0.25 -14.16
C PHE A 150 -6.32 0.24 -15.05
N THR A 151 -6.23 -0.28 -16.26
CA THR A 151 -5.27 0.20 -17.28
C THR A 151 -5.55 1.65 -17.67
N THR A 152 -6.83 2.00 -17.81
CA THR A 152 -7.25 3.38 -18.10
C THR A 152 -6.78 4.33 -17.00
N ILE A 153 -7.08 4.03 -15.73
CA ILE A 153 -6.64 4.81 -14.56
C ILE A 153 -5.12 4.93 -14.55
N ARG A 154 -4.38 3.82 -14.71
CA ARG A 154 -2.90 3.79 -14.69
C ARG A 154 -2.28 4.68 -15.76
N ASN A 155 -2.95 4.84 -16.90
CA ASN A 155 -2.44 5.65 -18.01
C ASN A 155 -2.72 7.16 -17.84
N HIS A 156 -3.46 7.58 -16.81
CA HIS A 156 -3.57 8.99 -16.46
C HIS A 156 -2.32 9.47 -15.69
N ASN A 157 -1.98 10.75 -15.86
CA ASN A 157 -0.91 11.40 -15.09
C ASN A 157 -1.38 11.74 -13.67
N LEU A 158 -1.52 10.71 -12.83
CA LEU A 158 -1.99 10.82 -11.45
C LEU A 158 -0.82 11.03 -10.49
N LEU A 159 -1.01 11.91 -9.52
CA LEU A 159 -0.09 12.07 -8.39
C LEU A 159 -0.14 10.86 -7.46
N PHE A 160 -1.36 10.36 -7.22
CA PHE A 160 -1.63 9.13 -6.48
C PHE A 160 -3.00 8.57 -6.86
N TYR A 161 -3.27 7.34 -6.42
CA TYR A 161 -4.56 6.67 -6.55
C TYR A 161 -5.12 6.36 -5.16
N ARG A 162 -6.42 6.61 -4.96
CA ARG A 162 -7.13 6.41 -3.68
C ARG A 162 -8.07 5.22 -3.77
N HIS A 163 -7.77 4.14 -3.04
CA HIS A 163 -8.66 2.98 -2.93
C HIS A 163 -9.46 3.02 -1.63
N LEU A 164 -10.78 3.21 -1.71
CA LEU A 164 -11.63 3.49 -0.55
C LEU A 164 -12.00 2.26 0.30
N GLY A 165 -11.75 1.06 -0.21
CA GLY A 165 -12.03 -0.19 0.49
C GLY A 165 -12.48 -1.26 -0.49
N ASP A 166 -12.65 -2.47 0.01
CA ASP A 166 -12.99 -3.68 -0.75
C ASP A 166 -11.94 -4.03 -1.83
N LEU A 167 -10.69 -4.13 -1.41
CA LEU A 167 -9.51 -4.47 -2.19
C LEU A 167 -9.53 -5.94 -2.68
N HIS A 168 -10.01 -6.88 -1.86
CA HIS A 168 -9.88 -8.31 -2.11
C HIS A 168 -11.13 -9.17 -1.82
N TYR A 169 -12.16 -8.71 -1.10
CA TYR A 169 -13.40 -9.51 -0.93
C TYR A 169 -13.25 -10.88 -0.27
N ARG A 170 -12.28 -11.02 0.65
CA ARG A 170 -12.00 -12.34 1.26
C ARG A 170 -12.91 -12.67 2.43
N ASN A 171 -13.58 -11.67 3.01
CA ASN A 171 -14.53 -11.86 4.10
C ASN A 171 -13.95 -12.68 5.26
N ILE A 172 -12.76 -12.32 5.74
CA ILE A 172 -11.99 -13.17 6.66
C ILE A 172 -12.56 -13.04 8.07
N THR A 173 -13.16 -14.12 8.57
CA THR A 173 -13.83 -14.21 9.88
C THR A 173 -12.93 -14.70 11.02
N ALA A 174 -11.67 -15.02 10.75
CA ALA A 174 -10.73 -15.53 11.75
C ALA A 174 -9.64 -14.50 12.09
N ASN A 175 -9.16 -14.52 13.33
CA ASN A 175 -7.95 -13.79 13.74
C ASN A 175 -6.69 -14.50 13.25
N ASP A 176 -6.53 -14.60 11.94
CA ASP A 176 -5.46 -15.34 11.28
C ASP A 176 -4.70 -14.44 10.30
N VAL A 177 -3.52 -13.98 10.73
CA VAL A 177 -2.68 -13.06 9.96
C VAL A 177 -2.21 -13.67 8.63
N ASP A 178 -2.03 -14.98 8.55
CA ASP A 178 -1.52 -15.63 7.34
C ASP A 178 -2.59 -15.70 6.25
N VAL A 179 -3.87 -15.76 6.63
CA VAL A 179 -5.00 -15.65 5.68
C VAL A 179 -5.07 -14.24 5.10
N TYR A 180 -4.85 -13.20 5.91
CA TYR A 180 -4.77 -11.82 5.41
C TYR A 180 -3.55 -11.61 4.52
N ARG A 181 -2.37 -12.10 4.91
CA ARG A 181 -1.16 -12.03 4.08
C ARG A 181 -1.34 -12.67 2.71
N THR A 182 -1.97 -13.84 2.68
CA THR A 182 -2.33 -14.52 1.42
C THR A 182 -3.24 -13.66 0.56
N ALA A 183 -4.23 -12.97 1.15
CA ALA A 183 -5.12 -12.08 0.42
C ALA A 183 -4.38 -10.93 -0.28
N TYR A 184 -3.40 -10.32 0.38
CA TYR A 184 -2.57 -9.29 -0.24
C TYR A 184 -1.66 -9.89 -1.32
N ASP A 185 -0.98 -11.00 -1.04
CA ASP A 185 -0.08 -11.66 -2.00
C ASP A 185 -0.83 -12.01 -3.31
N GLU A 186 -2.09 -12.46 -3.23
CA GLU A 186 -2.94 -12.74 -4.40
C GLU A 186 -3.31 -11.51 -5.23
N ILE A 187 -3.51 -10.34 -4.60
CA ILE A 187 -3.79 -9.07 -5.32
C ILE A 187 -2.58 -8.63 -6.15
N PHE A 188 -1.38 -8.87 -5.63
CA PHE A 188 -0.12 -8.46 -6.24
C PHE A 188 0.55 -9.54 -7.08
N ASP A 189 -0.09 -10.68 -7.33
CA ASP A 189 0.40 -11.65 -8.29
C ASP A 189 0.44 -11.01 -9.70
N SER A 190 1.65 -10.86 -10.24
CA SER A 190 1.92 -10.20 -11.51
C SER A 190 1.53 -11.01 -12.74
N SER A 191 1.11 -12.26 -12.56
CA SER A 191 0.78 -13.16 -13.67
C SER A 191 -0.66 -13.03 -14.18
N THR A 192 -1.53 -12.26 -13.51
CA THR A 192 -2.98 -12.49 -13.66
C THR A 192 -3.91 -11.26 -13.67
N THR A 193 -3.51 -10.02 -13.35
CA THR A 193 -4.54 -8.95 -13.15
C THR A 193 -4.11 -7.52 -13.50
N SER A 194 -4.99 -6.77 -14.17
CA SER A 194 -4.81 -5.32 -14.39
C SER A 194 -5.01 -4.50 -13.11
N GLN A 195 -5.70 -5.07 -12.11
CA GLN A 195 -5.86 -4.50 -10.77
C GLN A 195 -4.51 -4.36 -10.06
N GLY A 196 -3.76 -5.46 -9.91
CA GLY A 196 -2.44 -5.45 -9.29
C GLY A 196 -1.45 -4.58 -10.08
N ASP A 197 -1.57 -4.53 -11.41
CA ASP A 197 -0.77 -3.63 -12.25
C ASP A 197 -0.97 -2.16 -11.92
N LEU A 198 -2.21 -1.70 -11.69
CA LEU A 198 -2.44 -0.32 -11.24
C LEU A 198 -1.73 -0.05 -9.92
N TYR A 199 -1.91 -0.92 -8.93
CA TYR A 199 -1.39 -0.71 -7.57
C TYR A 199 0.14 -0.76 -7.51
N ARG A 200 0.78 -1.58 -8.33
CA ARG A 200 2.25 -1.65 -8.43
C ARG A 200 2.88 -0.45 -9.16
N HIS A 201 2.12 0.35 -9.91
CA HIS A 201 2.69 1.42 -10.74
C HIS A 201 2.31 2.85 -10.33
N VAL A 202 1.33 3.02 -9.45
CA VAL A 202 0.86 4.35 -9.01
C VAL A 202 0.93 4.42 -7.49
N PRO A 203 1.51 5.47 -6.89
CA PRO A 203 1.46 5.65 -5.44
C PRO A 203 0.03 5.57 -4.92
N ILE A 204 -0.22 4.75 -3.90
CA ILE A 204 -1.55 4.46 -3.39
C ILE A 204 -1.80 5.10 -2.02
N VAL A 205 -3.05 5.49 -1.81
CA VAL A 205 -3.63 5.75 -0.49
C VAL A 205 -4.77 4.75 -0.32
N TYR A 206 -4.63 3.80 0.61
CA TYR A 206 -5.59 2.73 0.83
C TYR A 206 -6.10 2.72 2.28
N THR A 207 -7.39 2.44 2.45
CA THR A 207 -8.04 2.08 3.72
C THR A 207 -8.97 0.93 3.41
N TRP A 208 -9.17 0.02 4.35
CA TRP A 208 -10.12 -1.08 4.17
C TRP A 208 -11.57 -0.57 4.17
N ASP A 209 -12.46 -1.40 3.62
CA ASP A 209 -13.86 -1.48 4.07
C ASP A 209 -14.13 -2.90 4.59
N ASP A 210 -15.39 -3.32 4.77
CA ASP A 210 -15.72 -4.57 5.47
C ASP A 210 -15.06 -5.80 4.85
N HIS A 211 -15.09 -5.90 3.52
CA HIS A 211 -14.59 -7.07 2.79
C HIS A 211 -13.08 -7.33 2.90
N ASP A 212 -12.32 -6.33 3.37
CA ASP A 212 -10.89 -6.44 3.70
C ASP A 212 -10.58 -6.31 5.19
N TYR A 213 -11.56 -5.94 6.00
CA TYR A 213 -11.42 -5.81 7.45
C TYR A 213 -11.91 -7.06 8.20
N GLY A 214 -12.96 -7.71 7.70
CA GLY A 214 -13.63 -8.83 8.34
C GLY A 214 -14.67 -9.47 7.44
N GLU A 215 -15.77 -9.97 8.02
CA GLU A 215 -16.95 -10.42 7.26
C GLU A 215 -17.71 -9.23 6.65
N ASN A 216 -18.66 -9.51 5.76
CA ASN A 216 -19.60 -8.52 5.23
C ASN A 216 -20.33 -7.79 6.38
N ASN A 217 -20.42 -6.47 6.28
CA ASN A 217 -20.92 -5.53 7.29
C ASN A 217 -20.18 -5.60 8.64
N SER A 218 -18.92 -6.03 8.65
CA SER A 218 -18.14 -6.15 9.88
C SER A 218 -17.90 -4.80 10.57
N ASP A 219 -17.68 -4.89 11.89
CA ASP A 219 -17.60 -3.77 12.81
C ASP A 219 -16.58 -4.07 13.93
N ARG A 220 -16.57 -3.27 15.01
CA ARG A 220 -15.62 -3.44 16.13
C ARG A 220 -15.63 -4.81 16.80
N THR A 221 -16.71 -5.57 16.64
CA THR A 221 -16.87 -6.92 17.20
C THR A 221 -16.22 -8.00 16.34
N SER A 222 -15.67 -7.65 15.16
CA SER A 222 -15.02 -8.60 14.29
C SER A 222 -13.86 -9.32 15.00
N PRO A 223 -13.87 -10.66 15.05
CA PRO A 223 -12.77 -11.42 15.62
C PRO A 223 -11.46 -11.21 14.85
N SER A 224 -11.51 -10.81 13.58
CA SER A 224 -10.33 -10.63 12.73
C SER A 224 -9.57 -9.32 12.95
N LYS A 225 -10.09 -8.39 13.77
CA LYS A 225 -9.54 -7.01 13.92
C LYS A 225 -8.02 -6.98 14.09
N GLN A 226 -7.48 -7.83 14.96
CA GLN A 226 -6.05 -7.86 15.24
C GLN A 226 -5.23 -8.28 14.01
N ALA A 227 -5.60 -9.37 13.35
CA ALA A 227 -4.96 -9.83 12.12
C ALA A 227 -5.05 -8.77 11.00
N ALA A 228 -6.22 -8.18 10.78
CA ALA A 228 -6.40 -7.12 9.78
C ALA A 228 -5.51 -5.89 10.07
N CYS A 229 -5.50 -5.43 11.33
CA CYS A 229 -4.65 -4.31 11.78
C CYS A 229 -3.16 -4.59 11.60
N GLN A 230 -2.72 -5.80 11.91
CA GLN A 230 -1.33 -6.22 11.75
C GLN A 230 -0.94 -6.26 10.27
N THR A 231 -1.72 -6.95 9.43
CA THR A 231 -1.38 -7.10 8.00
C THR A 231 -1.41 -5.76 7.27
N TYR A 232 -2.36 -4.87 7.58
CA TYR A 232 -2.36 -3.51 6.98
C TYR A 232 -1.04 -2.78 7.25
N ARG A 233 -0.54 -2.81 8.49
CA ARG A 233 0.72 -2.17 8.87
C ARG A 233 1.94 -2.86 8.23
N GLU A 234 1.88 -4.18 8.04
CA GLU A 234 2.91 -4.94 7.34
C GLU A 234 2.97 -4.59 5.84
N TYR A 235 1.82 -4.54 5.17
CA TYR A 235 1.73 -4.53 3.71
C TYR A 235 1.53 -3.15 3.08
N VAL A 236 0.86 -2.21 3.75
CA VAL A 236 0.39 -0.98 3.11
C VAL A 236 1.39 0.17 3.33
N PRO A 237 1.82 0.88 2.28
CA PRO A 237 2.67 2.07 2.41
C PRO A 237 1.83 3.29 2.87
N HIS A 238 1.28 3.22 4.08
CA HIS A 238 0.36 4.22 4.64
C HIS A 238 1.10 5.47 5.17
N TYR A 239 0.43 6.63 5.20
CA TYR A 239 0.89 7.80 5.96
C TYR A 239 0.90 7.50 7.47
N PRO A 240 1.61 8.28 8.31
CA PRO A 240 1.58 8.08 9.76
C PRO A 240 0.15 7.96 10.29
N LEU A 241 -0.14 6.83 10.96
CA LEU A 241 -1.44 6.62 11.61
C LEU A 241 -1.56 7.55 12.80
N ALA A 242 -2.75 8.09 13.02
CA ALA A 242 -3.01 8.98 14.16
C ALA A 242 -2.93 8.21 15.49
N ASP A 243 -3.23 6.92 15.48
CA ASP A 243 -2.93 6.00 16.57
C ASP A 243 -1.99 4.88 16.09
N ALA A 244 -0.77 4.88 16.61
CA ALA A 244 0.26 3.92 16.25
C ALA A 244 0.15 2.58 17.00
N ALA A 245 -0.80 2.41 17.92
CA ALA A 245 -0.95 1.15 18.64
C ALA A 245 -1.28 -0.01 17.67
N PRO A 246 -0.75 -1.22 17.89
CA PRO A 246 -0.83 -2.31 16.91
C PRO A 246 -2.24 -2.72 16.46
N ASN A 247 -3.24 -2.57 17.34
CA ASN A 247 -4.64 -2.94 17.09
C ASN A 247 -5.57 -1.72 16.98
N ALA A 248 -4.99 -0.52 16.87
CA ALA A 248 -5.79 0.69 16.71
C ALA A 248 -6.34 0.81 15.29
N PRO A 249 -7.47 1.52 15.12
CA PRO A 249 -7.98 1.90 13.81
C PRO A 249 -6.94 2.62 12.95
N ILE A 250 -7.05 2.52 11.62
CA ILE A 250 -6.03 2.97 10.66
C ILE A 250 -6.25 4.38 10.10
N TYR A 251 -7.01 5.22 10.81
CA TYR A 251 -7.26 6.58 10.37
C TYR A 251 -6.00 7.44 10.40
N HIS A 252 -5.88 8.31 9.40
CA HIS A 252 -4.74 9.18 9.20
C HIS A 252 -5.11 10.36 8.31
N ALA A 253 -4.25 11.38 8.28
CA ALA A 253 -4.46 12.53 7.43
C ALA A 253 -3.15 13.06 6.85
N PHE A 254 -3.24 13.69 5.69
CA PHE A 254 -2.10 14.28 5.00
C PHE A 254 -2.56 15.50 4.20
N THR A 255 -1.61 16.33 3.77
CA THR A 255 -1.92 17.54 3.01
C THR A 255 -1.10 17.57 1.72
N ILE A 256 -1.79 17.82 0.62
CA ILE A 256 -1.17 18.06 -0.70
C ILE A 256 -1.60 19.43 -1.18
N GLY A 257 -0.64 20.34 -1.33
CA GLY A 257 -0.91 21.74 -1.63
C GLY A 257 -1.84 22.39 -0.60
N ARG A 258 -3.07 22.71 -1.00
CA ARG A 258 -4.11 23.28 -0.12
C ARG A 258 -5.24 22.31 0.23
N VAL A 259 -5.07 21.02 -0.07
CA VAL A 259 -6.09 19.99 0.18
C VAL A 259 -5.66 19.13 1.36
N ARG A 260 -6.45 19.12 2.43
CA ARG A 260 -6.34 18.19 3.55
C ARG A 260 -7.12 16.94 3.19
N PHE A 261 -6.45 15.79 3.18
CA PHE A 261 -7.07 14.49 3.06
C PHE A 261 -7.22 13.90 4.45
N ILE A 262 -8.45 13.58 4.84
CA ILE A 262 -8.78 12.94 6.12
C ILE A 262 -9.28 11.52 5.80
N ILE A 263 -8.46 10.52 6.09
CA ILE A 263 -8.76 9.12 5.78
C ILE A 263 -9.37 8.49 7.02
N CYS A 264 -10.68 8.23 6.99
CA CYS A 264 -11.38 7.59 8.09
C CYS A 264 -11.32 6.07 7.97
N ASP A 265 -11.06 5.41 9.09
CA ASP A 265 -11.42 4.01 9.30
C ASP A 265 -12.89 3.97 9.73
N SER A 266 -13.74 3.40 8.90
CA SER A 266 -15.16 3.27 9.21
C SER A 266 -15.52 1.92 9.83
N ARG A 267 -14.59 1.00 10.11
CA ARG A 267 -14.93 -0.37 10.54
C ARG A 267 -14.47 -0.68 11.96
N ALA A 268 -13.25 -0.31 12.33
CA ALA A 268 -12.60 -0.84 13.52
C ALA A 268 -13.24 -0.46 14.86
N GLU A 269 -13.91 0.69 14.95
CA GLU A 269 -14.65 1.14 16.15
C GLU A 269 -16.16 1.27 15.91
N ARG A 270 -16.62 0.91 14.72
CA ARG A 270 -18.03 0.96 14.35
C ARG A 270 -18.84 0.11 15.31
N SER A 271 -19.98 0.63 15.76
CA SER A 271 -20.99 -0.16 16.46
C SER A 271 -21.68 -1.11 15.49
N PRO A 272 -22.22 -2.26 15.93
CA PRO A 272 -22.91 -3.17 15.02
C PRO A 272 -24.02 -2.48 14.22
N TYR A 273 -24.10 -2.75 12.92
CA TYR A 273 -25.10 -2.14 12.02
C TYR A 273 -26.55 -2.50 12.41
N THR A 274 -26.72 -3.55 13.21
CA THR A 274 -28.00 -3.96 13.83
C THR A 274 -28.43 -3.05 14.98
N TRP A 275 -27.57 -2.15 15.44
CA TRP A 275 -27.88 -1.12 16.42
C TRP A 275 -28.43 0.14 15.75
N ALA A 276 -28.89 0.04 14.50
CA ALA A 276 -29.52 1.15 13.83
C ALA A 276 -30.64 1.73 14.69
N THR A 277 -30.70 3.06 14.75
CA THR A 277 -31.56 3.87 15.64
C THR A 277 -31.14 3.96 17.11
N ASP A 278 -30.11 3.24 17.57
CA ASP A 278 -29.51 3.51 18.89
C ASP A 278 -28.80 4.87 18.84
N PRO A 279 -29.15 5.83 19.71
CA PRO A 279 -28.51 7.15 19.74
C PRO A 279 -27.04 7.10 20.14
N ASN A 280 -26.55 5.98 20.68
CA ASN A 280 -25.15 5.75 21.02
C ASN A 280 -24.39 4.93 19.96
N ALA A 281 -25.06 4.52 18.87
CA ALA A 281 -24.37 3.87 17.76
C ALA A 281 -23.37 4.86 17.14
N THR A 282 -22.17 4.37 16.90
CA THR A 282 -21.07 5.18 16.36
C THR A 282 -20.45 4.53 15.14
N MET A 283 -20.06 5.35 14.15
CA MET A 283 -19.31 4.93 12.96
C MET A 283 -17.80 4.96 13.22
N LEU A 284 -17.30 6.07 13.79
CA LEU A 284 -15.86 6.28 13.96
C LEU A 284 -15.35 5.92 15.37
N GLY A 285 -16.24 5.82 16.35
CA GLY A 285 -15.87 5.80 17.76
C GLY A 285 -15.43 7.16 18.28
N ASP A 286 -15.41 7.32 19.61
CA ASP A 286 -15.19 8.63 20.25
C ASP A 286 -13.82 9.25 19.92
N THR A 287 -12.76 8.44 19.94
CA THR A 287 -11.38 8.91 19.72
C THR A 287 -11.18 9.44 18.31
N GLN A 288 -11.55 8.65 17.29
CA GLN A 288 -11.40 9.06 15.89
C GLN A 288 -12.36 10.19 15.54
N LYS A 289 -13.58 10.21 16.10
CA LYS A 289 -14.53 11.33 15.92
C LYS A 289 -13.97 12.64 16.47
N ALA A 290 -13.38 12.62 17.67
CA ALA A 290 -12.73 13.80 18.25
C ALA A 290 -11.53 14.26 17.40
N TRP A 291 -10.70 13.31 16.96
CA TRP A 291 -9.58 13.59 16.05
C TRP A 291 -10.06 14.18 14.72
N PHE A 292 -11.11 13.63 14.10
CA PHE A 292 -11.68 14.13 12.84
C PHE A 292 -12.15 15.59 12.97
N LYS A 293 -12.80 15.94 14.09
CA LYS A 293 -13.21 17.31 14.39
C LYS A 293 -12.02 18.26 14.56
N GLN A 294 -10.93 17.78 15.16
CA GLN A 294 -9.70 18.55 15.27
C GLN A 294 -9.08 18.79 13.88
N GLU A 295 -9.02 17.76 13.04
CA GLU A 295 -8.50 17.86 11.67
C GLU A 295 -9.27 18.88 10.81
N LEU A 296 -10.59 18.93 10.94
CA LEU A 296 -11.42 19.96 10.32
C LEU A 296 -11.10 21.36 10.84
N THR A 297 -10.93 21.51 12.15
CA THR A 297 -10.58 22.79 12.78
C THR A 297 -9.23 23.29 12.28
N ASP A 298 -8.23 22.41 12.23
CA ASP A 298 -6.90 22.73 11.74
C ASP A 298 -6.93 23.07 10.24
N ALA A 299 -7.69 22.32 9.44
CA ALA A 299 -7.86 22.61 8.01
C ALA A 299 -8.52 23.98 7.78
N ARG A 300 -9.55 24.34 8.57
CA ARG A 300 -10.18 25.67 8.53
C ARG A 300 -9.15 26.76 8.79
N ASP A 301 -8.37 26.62 9.85
CA ASP A 301 -7.40 27.64 10.30
C ASP A 301 -6.25 27.82 9.31
N ASN A 302 -5.89 26.75 8.60
CA ASN A 302 -4.90 26.79 7.53
C ASN A 302 -5.49 27.16 6.15
N GLY A 303 -6.78 27.49 6.08
CA GLY A 303 -7.44 27.87 4.82
C GLY A 303 -7.47 26.75 3.78
N GLN A 304 -7.51 25.49 4.22
CA GLN A 304 -7.47 24.30 3.38
C GLN A 304 -8.88 23.90 2.90
N PHE A 305 -8.93 23.24 1.75
CA PHE A 305 -10.08 22.45 1.32
C PHE A 305 -9.92 21.04 1.89
N VAL A 306 -11.00 20.45 2.40
CA VAL A 306 -10.97 19.11 2.98
C VAL A 306 -11.60 18.12 2.03
N ILE A 307 -10.92 17.00 1.84
CA ILE A 307 -11.49 15.78 1.30
C ILE A 307 -11.42 14.74 2.41
N PHE A 308 -12.56 14.31 2.94
CA PHE A 308 -12.56 13.14 3.81
C PHE A 308 -13.04 11.91 3.04
N THR A 309 -12.53 10.74 3.42
CA THR A 309 -12.89 9.48 2.77
C THR A 309 -13.41 8.47 3.78
N SER A 310 -14.44 7.72 3.41
CA SER A 310 -15.00 6.60 4.18
C SER A 310 -15.28 5.44 3.24
N GLY A 311 -15.13 4.20 3.70
CA GLY A 311 -15.55 3.03 2.90
C GLY A 311 -17.07 2.91 2.77
N SER A 312 -17.82 3.60 3.65
CA SER A 312 -19.28 3.56 3.65
C SER A 312 -19.89 4.85 3.10
N PRO A 313 -20.94 4.78 2.26
CA PRO A 313 -21.65 5.94 1.72
C PRO A 313 -22.11 6.94 2.78
N TRP A 314 -21.74 8.21 2.62
CA TRP A 314 -22.20 9.33 3.47
C TRP A 314 -23.67 9.68 3.23
N LEU A 315 -24.05 9.74 1.94
CA LEU A 315 -25.43 9.98 1.49
C LEU A 315 -26.05 8.68 1.01
N GLY A 316 -27.35 8.51 1.23
CA GLY A 316 -28.09 7.33 0.81
C GLY A 316 -29.49 7.29 1.41
N GLU A 317 -30.26 6.29 0.99
CA GLU A 317 -31.56 5.93 1.53
C GLU A 317 -31.45 4.58 2.27
N PRO A 318 -32.32 4.28 3.24
CA PRO A 318 -32.34 2.98 3.89
C PRO A 318 -32.68 1.88 2.88
N GLU A 319 -31.85 0.84 2.82
CA GLU A 319 -32.03 -0.27 1.90
C GLU A 319 -33.40 -0.94 2.15
N GLY A 320 -34.35 -0.72 1.25
CA GLY A 320 -35.71 -1.27 1.36
C GLY A 320 -36.50 -0.80 2.60
N GLY A 321 -36.13 0.32 3.23
CA GLY A 321 -36.74 0.78 4.49
C GLY A 321 -36.28 0.00 5.72
N ASN A 322 -35.23 -0.84 5.61
CA ASN A 322 -34.61 -1.51 6.74
C ASN A 322 -33.88 -0.48 7.62
N PRO A 323 -34.18 -0.40 8.93
CA PRO A 323 -33.40 0.44 9.82
C PRO A 323 -31.93 -0.01 9.87
N ASN A 324 -31.66 -1.31 9.84
CA ASN A 324 -30.31 -1.87 9.85
C ASN A 324 -29.62 -1.53 8.53
N ASN A 325 -28.63 -0.63 8.59
CA ASN A 325 -27.98 -0.07 7.43
C ASN A 325 -26.47 0.07 7.71
N ASP A 326 -25.65 -0.51 6.84
CA ASP A 326 -24.20 -0.50 6.95
C ASP A 326 -23.53 0.78 6.39
N THR A 327 -24.35 1.76 5.99
CA THR A 327 -23.91 3.08 5.56
C THR A 327 -24.05 4.11 6.68
N TRP A 328 -23.56 5.34 6.47
CA TRP A 328 -23.74 6.44 7.42
C TRP A 328 -25.20 6.78 7.71
N TYR A 329 -26.16 6.30 6.91
CA TYR A 329 -27.58 6.45 7.20
C TYR A 329 -28.00 5.70 8.48
N GLY A 330 -27.39 4.54 8.77
CA GLY A 330 -27.62 3.79 10.01
C GLY A 330 -27.06 4.46 11.27
N TYR A 331 -26.16 5.41 11.09
CA TYR A 331 -25.45 6.16 12.14
C TYR A 331 -25.82 7.65 12.07
N SER A 332 -27.11 7.93 11.90
CA SER A 332 -27.63 9.26 11.60
C SER A 332 -27.29 10.30 12.66
N VAL A 333 -27.29 9.93 13.96
CA VAL A 333 -26.94 10.83 15.06
C VAL A 333 -25.50 11.32 14.94
N GLU A 334 -24.55 10.42 14.70
CA GLU A 334 -23.15 10.82 14.49
C GLU A 334 -22.96 11.57 13.17
N ARG A 335 -23.67 11.16 12.10
CA ARG A 335 -23.61 11.86 10.81
C ARG A 335 -24.09 13.31 10.94
N GLU A 336 -25.20 13.54 11.65
CA GLU A 336 -25.74 14.87 11.94
C GLU A 336 -24.80 15.67 12.85
N GLU A 337 -24.27 15.05 13.92
CA GLU A 337 -23.26 15.67 14.78
C GLU A 337 -22.04 16.19 14.01
N LEU A 338 -21.56 15.42 13.04
CA LEU A 338 -20.43 15.80 12.19
C LEU A 338 -20.81 16.85 11.15
N ALA A 339 -22.00 16.77 10.54
CA ALA A 339 -22.51 17.77 9.60
C ALA A 339 -22.70 19.13 10.28
N ASP A 340 -23.34 19.15 11.46
CA ASP A 340 -23.54 20.35 12.28
C ASP A 340 -22.20 20.95 12.72
N PHE A 341 -21.21 20.12 13.02
CA PHE A 341 -19.88 20.59 13.33
C PHE A 341 -19.20 21.25 12.12
N ILE A 342 -19.30 20.66 10.93
CA ILE A 342 -18.80 21.26 9.67
C ILE A 342 -19.49 22.60 9.39
N GLU A 343 -20.79 22.70 9.64
CA GLU A 343 -21.57 23.94 9.51
C GLU A 343 -21.15 24.99 10.53
N GLY A 344 -21.07 24.62 11.80
CA GLY A 344 -20.62 25.50 12.88
C GLY A 344 -19.19 26.02 12.68
N LEU A 345 -18.33 25.26 12.01
CA LEU A 345 -16.99 25.69 11.60
C LEU A 345 -16.98 26.62 10.37
N GLY A 346 -18.09 26.79 9.66
CA GLY A 346 -18.17 27.55 8.41
C GLY A 346 -17.43 26.86 7.25
N MET A 347 -17.50 25.52 7.19
CA MET A 347 -16.79 24.71 6.20
C MET A 347 -17.71 24.08 5.13
N ASN A 348 -19.02 24.34 5.13
CA ASN A 348 -20.02 23.75 4.21
C ASN A 348 -19.69 23.84 2.70
N GLY A 349 -18.86 24.80 2.27
CA GLY A 349 -18.41 24.93 0.87
C GLY A 349 -16.96 24.48 0.62
N ARG A 350 -16.31 23.89 1.61
CA ARG A 350 -14.88 23.54 1.62
C ARG A 350 -14.59 22.10 2.07
N VAL A 351 -15.62 21.26 2.14
CA VAL A 351 -15.51 19.84 2.49
C VAL A 351 -16.15 19.01 1.38
N LEU A 352 -15.44 17.97 0.94
CA LEU A 352 -15.95 16.93 0.04
C LEU A 352 -15.83 15.58 0.75
N ALA A 353 -16.93 14.82 0.75
CA ALA A 353 -16.92 13.41 1.14
C ALA A 353 -16.67 12.56 -0.11
N LEU A 354 -15.69 11.66 -0.06
CA LEU A 354 -15.54 10.58 -1.04
C LEU A 354 -15.89 9.26 -0.33
N CYS A 355 -16.88 8.56 -0.86
CA CYS A 355 -17.37 7.29 -0.34
C CYS A 355 -17.54 6.30 -1.47
#